data_AF-A0A531JCE9-F1
#
_entry.id   AF-A0A531JCE9-F1
#
_cell.length_a   1.000
_cell.length_b   1.000
_cell.length_c   1.000
_cell.angle_alpha   90.00
_cell.angle_beta   90.00
_cell.angle_gamma   90.00
#
_symmetry.space_group_name_H-M   'P 1'
#
loop_
_entity.id
_entity.type
_entity.pdbx_description
1 polymer ?
#
loop_
_entity_poly.entity_id
_entity_poly.type
_entity_poly.pdbx_seq_one_letter_code
_entity_poly.pdbx_strand_id
1 'polypeptide(L)' 'RGNMAGEVYNTELLGDSTLVTVKVGKNLVAVKTDKNTKVHMGENVGIRFDPKHLHFFDTTSGTRVAFDASR' A
#
# COMPACT_ATOMS: atom_id res chain seq x y z
N ARG A 1 -2.46 3.43 12.65
CA ARG A 1 -1.04 3.04 12.92
C ARG A 1 -0.64 2.03 11.85
N GLY A 2 0.52 2.19 11.22
CA GLY A 2 1.01 1.36 10.12
C GLY A 2 2.49 1.66 9.82
N ASN A 3 3.11 0.92 8.92
CA ASN A 3 4.49 1.16 8.48
C ASN A 3 4.60 2.44 7.61
N MET A 4 3.53 2.78 6.88
CA MET A 4 3.39 4.05 6.17
C MET A 4 2.07 4.73 6.57
N ALA A 5 2.06 6.05 6.57
CA ALA A 5 0.86 6.87 6.78
C ALA A 5 0.57 7.67 5.51
N GLY A 6 -0.72 7.87 5.24
CA GLY A 6 -1.16 8.65 4.09
C GLY A 6 -2.64 8.99 4.17
N GLU A 7 -3.07 9.77 3.19
CA GLU A 7 -4.46 10.22 3.07
C GLU A 7 -5.14 9.46 1.94
N VAL A 8 -6.36 8.99 2.14
CA VAL A 8 -7.13 8.32 1.08
C VAL A 8 -7.45 9.33 -0.02
N TYR A 9 -6.93 9.07 -1.22
CA TYR A 9 -7.16 9.88 -2.41
C TYR A 9 -8.42 9.44 -3.17
N ASN A 10 -8.67 8.13 -3.28
CA ASN A 10 -9.86 7.57 -3.92
C ASN A 10 -10.16 6.14 -3.43
N THR A 11 -11.40 5.69 -3.58
CA THR A 11 -11.83 4.30 -3.34
C THR A 11 -12.67 3.79 -4.50
N GLU A 12 -12.43 2.57 -4.95
CA GLU A 12 -13.16 1.93 -6.04
C GLU A 12 -13.60 0.52 -5.63
N LEU A 13 -14.91 0.22 -5.72
CA LEU A 13 -15.43 -1.13 -5.49
C LEU A 13 -15.28 -1.96 -6.77
N LEU A 14 -14.51 -3.05 -6.71
CA LEU A 14 -14.20 -3.96 -7.81
C LEU A 14 -15.04 -5.25 -7.75
N GLY A 15 -16.24 -5.19 -7.17
CA GLY A 15 -17.12 -6.33 -6.96
C GLY A 15 -16.82 -7.08 -5.66
N ASP A 16 -15.72 -7.85 -5.62
CA ASP A 16 -15.34 -8.67 -4.46
C ASP A 16 -14.38 -7.96 -3.48
N SER A 17 -13.88 -6.80 -3.86
CA SER A 17 -12.83 -6.07 -3.18
C SER A 17 -12.96 -4.57 -3.38
N THR A 18 -12.28 -3.80 -2.54
CA THR A 18 -12.17 -2.34 -2.70
C THR A 18 -10.72 -1.98 -2.94
N LEU A 19 -10.45 -1.27 -4.03
CA LEU A 19 -9.16 -0.64 -4.31
C LEU A 19 -9.14 0.74 -3.66
N VAL A 20 -8.24 0.94 -2.71
CA VAL A 20 -8.03 2.21 -2.01
C VAL A 20 -6.73 2.80 -2.53
N THR A 21 -6.82 3.98 -3.15
CA THR A 21 -5.63 4.75 -3.52
C THR A 21 -5.29 5.69 -2.37
N VAL A 22 -4.11 5.53 -1.79
CA VAL A 22 -3.61 6.32 -0.66
C VAL A 22 -2.46 7.20 -1.14
N LYS A 23 -2.52 8.49 -0.85
CA LYS A 23 -1.43 9.44 -1.08
C LYS A 23 -0.45 9.39 0.08
N VAL A 24 0.79 8.96 -0.19
CA VAL A 24 1.90 8.90 0.77
C VAL A 24 2.99 9.87 0.32
N GLY A 25 3.08 11.01 1.00
CA GLY A 25 3.94 12.11 0.57
C GLY A 25 3.52 12.62 -0.82
N LYS A 26 4.39 12.43 -1.82
CA LYS A 26 4.15 12.80 -3.22
C LYS A 26 3.68 11.62 -4.09
N ASN A 27 3.69 10.41 -3.55
CA ASN A 27 3.41 9.18 -4.29
C ASN A 27 1.98 8.70 -4.05
N LEU A 28 1.45 7.93 -4.99
CA LEU A 28 0.19 7.19 -4.84
C LEU A 28 0.50 5.71 -4.61
N VAL A 29 -0.16 5.11 -3.63
CA VAL A 29 -0.07 3.70 -3.27
C VAL A 29 -1.44 3.08 -3.44
N ALA A 30 -1.54 2.03 -4.25
CA ALA A 30 -2.76 1.26 -4.42
C ALA A 30 -2.82 0.13 -3.38
N VAL A 31 -3.92 0.06 -2.65
CA VAL A 31 -4.15 -0.95 -1.60
C VAL A 31 -5.44 -1.69 -1.91
N LYS A 32 -5.34 -2.99 -2.19
CA LYS A 32 -6.53 -3.84 -2.34
C LYS A 32 -6.99 -4.32 -0.96
N THR A 33 -8.27 -4.16 -0.66
CA THR A 33 -8.88 -4.48 0.64
C THR A 33 -10.16 -5.30 0.46
N ASP A 34 -10.71 -5.85 1.56
CA ASP A 34 -12.04 -6.46 1.54
C ASP A 34 -13.09 -5.43 1.10
N LYS A 35 -14.11 -5.87 0.34
CA LYS A 35 -15.17 -5.00 -0.18
C LYS A 35 -15.91 -4.19 0.89
N ASN A 36 -15.93 -4.67 2.14
CA ASN A 36 -16.62 -4.00 3.25
C ASN A 36 -15.70 -3.04 4.02
N THR A 37 -14.45 -2.86 3.59
CA THR A 37 -13.52 -1.91 4.19
C THR A 37 -14.08 -0.50 4.01
N LYS A 38 -14.47 0.13 5.13
CA LYS A 38 -15.01 1.50 5.13
C LYS A 38 -13.87 2.47 5.39
N VAL A 39 -13.43 3.13 4.33
CA VAL A 39 -12.51 4.27 4.37
C VAL A 39 -13.03 5.32 3.40
N HIS A 40 -12.85 6.59 3.73
CA HIS A 40 -13.38 7.71 2.95
C HIS A 40 -12.27 8.57 2.37
N MET A 41 -12.51 9.20 1.22
CA MET A 41 -11.60 10.20 0.67
C MET A 41 -11.32 11.30 1.71
N GLY A 42 -10.05 11.68 1.85
CA GLY A 42 -9.59 12.62 2.88
C GLY A 42 -9.26 11.99 4.24
N GLU A 43 -9.56 10.70 4.44
CA GLU A 43 -9.27 10.02 5.70
C GLU A 43 -7.78 9.69 5.83
N ASN A 44 -7.21 9.95 7.01
CA ASN A 44 -5.84 9.58 7.33
C ASN A 44 -5.77 8.11 7.74
N VAL A 45 -5.02 7.31 6.98
CA VAL A 45 -4.90 5.87 7.17
C VAL A 45 -3.44 5.44 7.37
N GLY A 46 -3.27 4.28 8.00
CA GLY A 46 -1.98 3.61 8.09
C GLY A 46 -1.96 2.35 7.24
N ILE A 47 -0.92 2.17 6.43
CA ILE A 47 -0.68 0.96 5.62
C ILE A 47 0.32 0.08 6.37
N ARG A 48 -0.02 -1.19 6.56
CA ARG A 48 0.87 -2.20 7.17
C ARG A 48 1.35 -3.17 6.10
N PHE A 49 2.65 -3.43 6.06
CA PHE A 49 3.24 -4.42 5.17
C PHE A 49 3.46 -5.73 5.90
N ASP A 50 3.40 -6.83 5.15
CA ASP A 50 4.06 -8.06 5.54
C ASP A 50 5.47 -8.05 4.95
N PRO A 51 6.53 -7.98 5.79
CA PRO A 51 7.92 -7.98 5.31
C PRO A 51 8.25 -9.16 4.38
N LYS A 52 7.55 -10.30 4.51
CA LYS A 52 7.75 -11.48 3.65
C LYS A 52 7.27 -11.29 2.22
N HIS A 53 6.43 -10.29 1.96
CA HIS A 53 5.89 -9.96 0.63
C HIS A 53 6.52 -8.70 0.02
N LEU A 54 7.58 -8.17 0.62
CA LEU A 54 8.28 -7.02 0.06
C LEU A 54 9.28 -7.46 -1.01
N HIS A 55 9.34 -6.69 -2.10
CA HIS A 55 10.30 -6.85 -3.17
C HIS A 55 11.11 -5.56 -3.31
N PHE A 56 12.43 -5.68 -3.20
CA PHE A 56 13.36 -4.56 -3.33
C PHE A 56 14.07 -4.63 -4.68
N PHE A 57 14.34 -3.48 -5.25
CA PHE A 57 14.99 -3.34 -6.55
C PHE A 57 16.14 -2.35 -6.44
N ASP A 58 17.25 -2.66 -7.09
CA ASP A 58 18.40 -1.76 -7.20
C ASP A 58 18.02 -0.53 -8.05
N THR A 59 18.36 0.67 -7.59
CA THR A 59 17.91 1.92 -8.20
C THR A 59 18.58 2.25 -9.52
N THR A 60 19.74 1.64 -9.82
CA THR A 60 20.50 1.90 -11.05
C THR A 60 20.17 0.88 -12.14
N SER A 61 20.16 -0.41 -11.79
CA SER A 61 19.96 -1.52 -12.72
C SER A 61 18.50 -1.99 -12.82
N GLY A 62 17.67 -1.67 -11.83
CA GLY A 62 16.30 -2.20 -11.73
C GLY A 62 16.22 -3.69 -11.38
N THR A 63 17.34 -4.33 -11.04
CA THR A 63 17.37 -5.76 -10.71
C THR A 63 16.80 -6.00 -9.32
N ARG A 64 16.03 -7.09 -9.15
CA ARG A 64 15.50 -7.49 -7.84
C ARG A 64 16.63 -7.90 -6.89
N VAL A 65 16.62 -7.35 -5.68
CA VAL A 65 17.58 -7.67 -4.61
C VAL A 65 17.01 -8.76 -3.71
N ALA A 66 17.84 -9.71 -3.31
CA ALA A 66 17.47 -10.69 -2.29
C ALA A 66 17.34 -9.98 -0.93
N PHE A 67 16.16 -10.09 -0.31
CA PHE A 67 15.89 -9.56 1.01
C PHE A 67 15.43 -10.69 1.91
N ASP A 68 16.14 -10.90 3.02
CA ASP A 68 15.77 -11.87 4.03
C ASP A 68 14.97 -11.18 5.14
N ALA A 69 13.65 -11.38 5.12
CA ALA A 69 12.72 -10.82 6.09
C ALA A 69 12.70 -11.57 7.44
N SER A 70 13.54 -12.60 7.61
CA SER A 70 13.64 -13.38 8.86
C SER A 70 14.66 -12.83 9.86
N ARG A 71 15.40 -11.78 9.48
CA ARG A 71 16.25 -10.98 10.35
C ARG A 71 15.55 -9.69 10.76
#